data_AF-J3P0X0-F1
#
_entry.id   AF-J3P0X0-F1
#
_cell.length_a   1.000
_cell.length_b   1.000
_cell.length_c   1.000
_cell.angle_alpha   90.00
_cell.angle_beta   90.00
_cell.angle_gamma   90.00
#
_symmetry.space_group_name_H-M   'P 1'
#
loop_
_entity.id
_entity.type
_entity.pdbx_description
1 polymer ?
#
loop_
_entity_poly.entity_id
_entity_poly.type
_entity_poly.pdbx_seq_one_letter_code
_entity_poly.pdbx_strand_id
1 'polypeptide(L)'
;MVPSLLSYSEGDDGELITYGFLAKEDIAQAKGKAIYGMFKNEFPDGMVKPLRGSGPKRSAEELFLAMAQKLLGDIKVFYNKNRHMGAYQAPPWDEANIDFALSVPASAVFADTATSADAATSADAATSADAATSADTGTSTYTGKRLRQILIKAGFDSVDGHSVLEDVITESQAAAIYSLYTATSPDIFQVNQTTIVVDAGGGTSDLCVLRVEDPVARTVTL
;
A
#
# COMPACT_ATOMS: atom_id res chain seq x y z
N MET A 1 -10.26 -7.39 3.76
CA MET A 1 -9.00 -7.21 3.00
C MET A 1 -9.09 -8.07 1.74
N VAL A 2 -8.86 -7.49 0.56
CA VAL A 2 -8.83 -8.23 -0.72
C VAL A 2 -7.42 -8.82 -0.91
N PRO A 3 -7.27 -10.11 -1.23
CA PRO A 3 -5.95 -10.70 -1.47
C PRO A 3 -5.19 -10.00 -2.60
N SER A 4 -3.89 -9.77 -2.42
CA SER A 4 -3.01 -9.24 -3.48
C SER A 4 -2.62 -10.32 -4.49
N LEU A 5 -3.63 -10.86 -5.18
CA LEU A 5 -3.50 -11.91 -6.19
C LEU A 5 -4.16 -11.50 -7.51
N LEU A 6 -3.53 -11.88 -8.61
CA LEU A 6 -4.01 -11.67 -9.99
C LEU A 6 -3.90 -12.99 -10.75
N SER A 7 -4.93 -13.30 -11.53
CA SER A 7 -5.02 -14.50 -12.36
C SER A 7 -5.10 -14.09 -13.82
N TYR A 8 -4.17 -14.59 -14.64
CA TYR A 8 -4.11 -14.35 -16.07
C TYR A 8 -4.33 -15.64 -16.85
N SER A 9 -4.81 -15.55 -18.09
CA SER A 9 -4.78 -16.69 -19.01
C SER A 9 -3.33 -17.06 -19.35
N GLU A 10 -3.04 -18.35 -19.53
CA GLU A 10 -1.73 -18.76 -20.04
C GLU A 10 -1.53 -18.31 -21.50
N GLY A 11 -0.35 -17.76 -21.81
CA GLY A 11 0.01 -17.16 -23.10
C GLY A 11 0.87 -15.90 -22.92
N ASP A 12 1.59 -15.50 -23.97
CA ASP A 12 2.53 -14.36 -23.91
C ASP A 12 1.83 -13.03 -23.62
N ASP A 13 0.64 -12.82 -24.20
CA ASP A 13 -0.17 -11.60 -24.00
C ASP A 13 -1.26 -11.78 -22.94
N GLY A 14 -1.18 -12.83 -22.10
CA GLY A 14 -2.30 -13.34 -21.30
C GLY A 14 -3.19 -12.25 -20.70
N GLU A 15 -4.51 -12.38 -20.85
CA GLU A 15 -5.50 -11.42 -20.38
C GLU A 15 -5.73 -11.59 -18.88
N LEU A 16 -5.91 -10.48 -18.16
CA LEU A 16 -6.27 -10.51 -16.74
C LEU A 16 -7.69 -11.04 -16.56
N ILE A 17 -7.81 -12.24 -16.00
CA ILE A 17 -9.09 -12.92 -15.79
C ILE A 17 -9.73 -12.46 -14.48
N THR A 18 -9.04 -12.65 -13.36
CA THR A 18 -9.59 -12.40 -12.01
C THR A 18 -8.56 -11.77 -11.09
N TYR A 19 -9.04 -11.20 -9.97
CA TYR A 19 -8.19 -10.67 -8.91
C TYR A 19 -8.80 -10.99 -7.53
N GLY A 20 -8.02 -10.81 -6.47
CA GLY A 20 -8.53 -10.96 -5.10
C GLY A 20 -8.92 -12.39 -4.74
N PHE A 21 -10.10 -12.56 -4.14
CA PHE A 21 -10.58 -13.87 -3.71
C PHE A 21 -10.83 -14.84 -4.86
N LEU A 22 -11.30 -14.33 -6.01
CA LEU A 22 -11.50 -15.16 -7.20
C LEU A 22 -10.16 -15.68 -7.76
N ALA A 23 -9.11 -14.84 -7.75
CA ALA A 23 -7.77 -15.29 -8.11
C ALA A 23 -7.18 -16.27 -7.09
N LYS A 24 -7.60 -16.20 -5.82
CA LYS A 24 -7.21 -17.18 -4.79
C LYS A 24 -7.84 -18.54 -5.04
N GLU A 25 -9.11 -18.60 -5.45
CA GLU A 25 -9.79 -19.85 -5.82
C GLU A 25 -9.10 -20.52 -7.03
N ASP A 26 -8.61 -19.72 -7.97
CA ASP A 26 -7.87 -20.18 -9.14
C ASP A 26 -6.54 -20.89 -8.80
N ILE A 27 -5.95 -20.65 -7.62
CA ILE A 27 -4.71 -21.34 -7.19
C ILE A 27 -4.91 -22.86 -7.15
N ALA A 28 -6.09 -23.33 -6.72
CA ALA A 28 -6.40 -24.75 -6.65
C ALA A 28 -6.72 -25.35 -8.04
N GLN A 29 -7.06 -24.52 -9.02
CA GLN A 29 -7.60 -24.92 -10.32
C GLN A 29 -6.76 -24.40 -11.50
N ALA A 30 -5.48 -24.10 -11.30
CA ALA A 30 -4.64 -23.29 -12.19
C ALA A 30 -4.36 -23.86 -13.61
N LYS A 31 -5.14 -24.82 -14.11
CA LYS A 31 -5.00 -25.30 -15.49
C LYS A 31 -5.38 -24.18 -16.46
N GLY A 32 -4.45 -23.78 -17.34
CA GLY A 32 -4.69 -22.69 -18.29
C GLY A 32 -4.55 -21.29 -17.69
N LYS A 33 -4.09 -21.17 -16.43
CA LYS A 33 -3.99 -19.88 -15.72
C LYS A 33 -2.62 -19.66 -15.09
N ALA A 34 -2.08 -18.45 -15.20
CA ALA A 34 -0.90 -17.98 -14.49
C ALA A 34 -1.31 -17.06 -13.34
N ILE A 35 -0.96 -17.44 -12.11
CA ILE A 35 -1.35 -16.70 -10.90
C ILE A 35 -0.14 -15.93 -10.37
N TYR A 36 -0.29 -14.63 -10.16
CA TYR A 36 0.73 -13.75 -9.62
C TYR A 36 0.30 -13.23 -8.25
N GLY A 37 1.25 -13.12 -7.35
CA GLY A 37 1.07 -12.60 -6.01
C GLY A 37 2.42 -12.24 -5.41
N MET A 38 2.42 -11.74 -4.18
CA MET A 38 3.65 -11.30 -3.49
C MET A 38 4.47 -10.24 -4.27
N PHE A 39 3.88 -9.60 -5.28
CA PHE A 39 4.56 -8.63 -6.13
C PHE A 39 4.91 -7.32 -5.41
N LYS A 40 4.41 -7.13 -4.18
CA LYS A 40 4.87 -6.07 -3.27
C LYS A 40 6.36 -6.15 -2.94
N ASN A 41 6.93 -7.37 -2.90
CA ASN A 41 8.34 -7.59 -2.55
C ASN A 41 9.29 -7.18 -3.68
N GLU A 42 8.77 -7.09 -4.91
CA GLU A 42 9.53 -6.78 -6.11
C GLU A 42 9.26 -5.34 -6.59
N PHE A 43 8.48 -4.55 -5.85
CA PHE A 43 8.11 -3.20 -6.27
C PHE A 43 9.21 -2.18 -5.95
N PRO A 44 9.42 -1.14 -6.79
CA PRO A 44 8.72 -0.83 -8.04
C PRO A 44 9.26 -1.49 -9.31
N ASP A 45 10.55 -1.82 -9.35
CA ASP A 45 11.26 -2.09 -10.61
C ASP A 45 11.54 -3.60 -10.86
N GLY A 46 11.11 -4.48 -9.95
CA GLY A 46 11.35 -5.91 -10.01
C GLY A 46 10.39 -6.68 -10.90
N MET A 47 10.78 -7.92 -11.22
CA MET A 47 10.05 -8.84 -12.10
C MET A 47 9.52 -10.03 -11.33
N VAL A 48 8.22 -10.24 -11.43
CA VAL A 48 7.47 -11.23 -10.66
C VAL A 48 7.22 -12.46 -11.51
N LYS A 49 7.60 -13.62 -11.00
CA LYS A 49 7.25 -14.92 -11.59
C LYS A 49 5.85 -15.34 -11.14
N PRO A 50 5.10 -16.10 -11.95
CA PRO A 50 3.87 -16.73 -11.48
C PRO A 50 4.13 -17.60 -10.24
N LEU A 51 3.27 -17.49 -9.23
CA LEU A 51 3.21 -18.40 -8.09
C LEU A 51 2.71 -19.80 -8.51
N ARG A 52 1.86 -19.85 -9.53
CA ARG A 52 1.30 -21.06 -10.15
C ARG A 52 1.07 -20.84 -11.65
N GLY A 53 1.11 -21.93 -12.43
CA GLY A 53 0.94 -21.89 -13.88
C GLY A 53 2.22 -21.59 -14.65
N SER A 54 2.11 -21.44 -15.96
CA SER A 54 3.24 -21.31 -16.91
C SER A 54 3.27 -19.99 -17.69
N GLY A 55 2.98 -18.87 -17.01
CA GLY A 55 3.01 -17.52 -17.61
C GLY A 55 4.40 -16.85 -17.65
N PRO A 56 4.56 -15.76 -18.43
CA PRO A 56 5.79 -14.97 -18.45
C PRO A 56 6.06 -14.28 -17.10
N LYS A 57 7.26 -13.72 -16.92
CA LYS A 57 7.46 -12.77 -15.82
C LYS A 57 6.76 -11.46 -16.16
N ARG A 58 6.17 -10.81 -15.16
CA ARG A 58 5.56 -9.47 -15.30
C ARG A 58 6.23 -8.49 -14.35
N SER A 59 6.25 -7.20 -14.71
CA SER A 59 6.82 -6.20 -13.81
C SER A 59 5.90 -5.98 -12.59
N ALA A 60 6.48 -5.63 -11.44
CA ALA A 60 5.67 -5.29 -10.27
C ALA A 60 4.74 -4.10 -10.55
N GLU A 61 5.23 -3.05 -11.22
CA GLU A 61 4.42 -1.88 -11.63
C GLU A 61 3.19 -2.29 -12.45
N GLU A 62 3.35 -3.17 -13.44
CA GLU A 62 2.24 -3.68 -14.26
C GLU A 62 1.19 -4.41 -13.42
N LEU A 63 1.62 -5.27 -12.49
CA LEU A 63 0.71 -6.00 -11.61
C LEU A 63 -0.03 -5.06 -10.64
N PHE A 64 0.65 -4.06 -10.08
CA PHE A 64 0.00 -3.04 -9.25
C PHE A 64 -1.02 -2.23 -10.04
N LEU A 65 -0.70 -1.83 -11.28
CA LEU A 65 -1.64 -1.11 -12.15
C LEU A 65 -2.89 -1.93 -12.46
N ALA A 66 -2.71 -3.20 -12.84
CA ALA A 66 -3.80 -4.14 -13.09
C ALA A 66 -4.72 -4.30 -11.86
N MET A 67 -4.13 -4.43 -10.67
CA MET A 67 -4.88 -4.52 -9.41
C MET A 67 -5.62 -3.23 -9.10
N ALA A 68 -4.97 -2.07 -9.23
CA ALA A 68 -5.57 -0.77 -8.98
C ALA A 68 -6.78 -0.52 -9.89
N GLN A 69 -6.69 -0.86 -11.18
CA GLN A 69 -7.81 -0.73 -12.12
C GLN A 69 -9.02 -1.59 -11.73
N LYS A 70 -8.80 -2.84 -11.30
CA LYS A 70 -9.88 -3.72 -10.82
C LYS A 70 -10.49 -3.19 -9.52
N LEU A 71 -9.65 -2.75 -8.58
CA LEU A 71 -10.10 -2.16 -7.33
C LEU A 71 -10.95 -0.89 -7.57
N LEU A 72 -10.52 0.00 -8.48
CA LEU A 72 -11.30 1.17 -8.86
C LEU A 72 -12.66 0.79 -9.44
N GLY A 73 -12.71 -0.26 -10.27
CA GLY A 73 -13.96 -0.81 -10.79
C GLY A 73 -14.91 -1.24 -9.67
N ASP A 74 -14.41 -1.94 -8.66
CA ASP A 74 -15.21 -2.39 -7.52
C ASP A 74 -15.67 -1.22 -6.62
N ILE A 75 -14.83 -0.21 -6.43
CA ILE A 75 -15.21 1.03 -5.72
C ILE A 75 -16.35 1.74 -6.48
N LYS A 76 -16.25 1.88 -7.81
CA LYS A 76 -17.32 2.45 -8.65
C LYS A 76 -18.62 1.67 -8.50
N VAL A 77 -18.54 0.34 -8.52
CA VAL A 77 -19.71 -0.54 -8.31
C VAL A 77 -20.30 -0.33 -6.92
N PHE A 78 -19.47 -0.19 -5.88
CA PHE A 78 -19.94 0.10 -4.52
C PHE A 78 -20.74 1.41 -4.47
N TYR A 79 -20.18 2.52 -4.97
CA TYR A 79 -20.88 3.82 -5.00
C TYR A 79 -22.18 3.78 -5.83
N ASN A 80 -22.20 3.03 -6.92
CA ASN A 80 -23.38 2.98 -7.79
C ASN A 80 -24.47 2.03 -7.30
N LYS A 81 -24.12 0.90 -6.69
CA LYS A 81 -25.07 -0.16 -6.31
C LYS A 81 -25.36 -0.24 -4.82
N ASN A 82 -24.37 0.05 -3.97
CA ASN A 82 -24.42 -0.13 -2.52
C ASN A 82 -24.29 1.21 -1.82
N ARG A 83 -25.20 2.14 -2.12
CA ARG A 83 -25.16 3.49 -1.55
C ARG A 83 -25.37 3.54 -0.04
N HIS A 84 -25.74 2.46 0.64
CA HIS A 84 -25.99 2.49 2.09
C HIS A 84 -24.69 2.30 2.89
N MET A 85 -24.17 3.40 3.44
CA MET A 85 -23.06 3.42 4.41
C MET A 85 -23.62 3.68 5.82
N GLY A 86 -24.26 2.67 6.40
CA GLY A 86 -24.96 2.82 7.69
C GLY A 86 -26.20 3.71 7.58
N ALA A 87 -26.27 4.78 8.37
CA ALA A 87 -27.39 5.74 8.34
C ALA A 87 -27.32 6.71 7.15
N TYR A 88 -26.21 6.74 6.41
CA TYR A 88 -25.97 7.71 5.34
C TYR A 88 -25.97 7.03 3.98
N GLN A 89 -26.42 7.77 2.97
CA GLN A 89 -26.33 7.36 1.59
C GLN A 89 -25.06 7.99 0.98
N ALA A 90 -24.16 7.17 0.44
CA ALA A 90 -23.05 7.65 -0.37
C ALA A 90 -23.62 8.40 -1.59
N PRO A 91 -23.03 9.55 -1.97
CA PRO A 91 -23.38 10.22 -3.22
C PRO A 91 -23.11 9.29 -4.42
N PRO A 92 -23.68 9.57 -5.60
CA PRO A 92 -23.25 8.93 -6.85
C PRO A 92 -21.73 9.08 -7.04
N TRP A 93 -21.08 8.10 -7.68
CA TRP A 93 -19.63 8.11 -7.88
C TRP A 93 -19.13 9.41 -8.55
N ASP A 94 -19.82 9.87 -9.57
CA ASP A 94 -19.46 11.07 -10.35
C ASP A 94 -19.76 12.40 -9.62
N GLU A 95 -20.42 12.34 -8.45
CA GLU A 95 -20.74 13.49 -7.60
C GLU A 95 -19.99 13.45 -6.25
N ALA A 96 -19.28 12.36 -5.98
CA ALA A 96 -18.54 12.19 -4.74
C ALA A 96 -17.23 13.00 -4.79
N ASN A 97 -16.94 13.76 -3.74
CA ASN A 97 -15.60 14.31 -3.54
C ASN A 97 -14.78 13.27 -2.76
N ILE A 98 -13.74 12.72 -3.38
CA ILE A 98 -12.97 11.60 -2.81
C ILE A 98 -11.47 11.90 -2.91
N ASP A 99 -10.81 11.90 -1.74
CA ASP A 99 -9.37 11.92 -1.65
C ASP A 99 -8.83 10.51 -1.37
N PHE A 100 -7.98 10.02 -2.26
CA PHE A 100 -7.31 8.73 -2.13
C PHE A 100 -5.96 8.92 -1.45
N ALA A 101 -5.88 8.50 -0.19
CA ALA A 101 -4.64 8.43 0.57
C ALA A 101 -3.94 7.08 0.36
N LEU A 102 -2.62 7.10 0.24
CA LEU A 102 -1.78 5.90 0.15
C LEU A 102 -1.08 5.67 1.48
N SER A 103 -1.06 4.40 1.92
CA SER A 103 -0.21 3.96 3.03
C SER A 103 0.90 3.04 2.54
N VAL A 104 2.09 3.16 3.11
CA VAL A 104 3.25 2.28 2.85
C VAL A 104 3.83 1.72 4.15
N PRO A 105 4.60 0.63 4.10
CA PRO A 105 5.31 0.13 5.29
C PRO A 105 6.22 1.21 5.89
N ALA A 106 6.31 1.26 7.23
CA ALA A 106 7.14 2.27 7.91
C ALA A 106 8.63 2.18 7.52
N SER A 107 9.12 0.97 7.28
CA SER A 107 10.48 0.71 6.80
C SER A 107 10.78 1.36 5.44
N ALA A 108 9.76 1.62 4.63
CA ALA A 108 9.95 2.44 3.44
C ALA A 108 10.40 3.84 3.90
N VAL A 109 9.63 4.54 4.74
CA VAL A 109 9.81 5.97 5.10
C VAL A 109 11.21 6.33 5.61
N PHE A 110 11.83 5.47 6.43
CA PHE A 110 13.13 5.75 7.08
C PHE A 110 14.36 5.73 6.15
N ALA A 111 14.23 5.31 4.89
CA ALA A 111 15.34 5.38 3.95
C ALA A 111 15.72 6.83 3.56
N ASP A 112 14.83 7.81 3.78
CA ASP A 112 14.99 9.21 3.37
C ASP A 112 15.58 10.10 4.51
N THR A 113 15.31 9.78 5.78
CA THR A 113 15.71 10.61 6.93
C THR A 113 17.17 10.45 7.39
N ALA A 114 17.96 9.57 6.75
CA ALA A 114 19.32 9.26 7.17
C ALA A 114 20.43 10.18 6.60
N THR A 115 20.09 11.28 5.89
CA THR A 115 21.10 12.19 5.29
C THR A 115 21.13 13.61 5.85
N SER A 116 20.72 13.81 7.10
CA SER A 116 21.04 15.04 7.83
C SER A 116 21.28 14.80 9.32
N ALA A 117 22.37 14.10 9.65
CA ALA A 117 22.94 14.13 10.99
C ALA A 117 24.47 14.20 10.89
N ASP A 118 24.99 15.25 11.54
CA ASP A 118 26.35 15.74 11.60
C ASP A 118 27.50 14.74 11.46
N ALA A 119 28.49 15.19 10.70
CA ALA A 119 29.87 14.71 10.77
C ALA A 119 30.43 14.96 12.18
N ALA A 120 30.50 13.90 13.00
CA ALA A 120 31.37 13.83 14.15
C ALA A 120 32.17 12.52 14.10
N THR A 121 33.46 12.67 13.82
CA THR A 121 34.53 11.69 13.93
C THR A 121 34.55 10.96 15.27
N SER A 122 34.63 9.62 15.25
CA SER A 122 35.54 8.86 16.11
C SER A 122 35.74 7.46 15.54
N ALA A 123 37.01 7.13 15.29
CA ALA A 123 37.48 5.83 14.83
C ALA A 123 37.37 4.76 15.91
N ASP A 124 36.94 3.55 15.56
CA ASP A 124 37.67 2.32 15.89
C ASP A 124 37.25 1.15 14.98
N ALA A 125 38.19 0.26 14.69
CA ALA A 125 38.11 -0.76 13.65
C ALA A 125 37.66 -2.14 14.17
N ALA A 126 36.89 -2.90 13.37
CA ALA A 126 37.13 -4.32 13.06
C ALA A 126 35.98 -4.97 12.25
N THR A 127 36.22 -5.13 10.95
CA THR A 127 35.97 -6.29 10.07
C THR A 127 34.87 -7.31 10.42
N SER A 128 33.83 -7.37 9.60
CA SER A 128 33.44 -8.60 8.88
C SER A 128 32.49 -8.28 7.72
N ALA A 129 32.67 -9.01 6.62
CA ALA A 129 32.12 -8.76 5.31
C ALA A 129 30.60 -9.05 5.22
N ASP A 130 29.87 -8.14 4.57
CA ASP A 130 28.98 -8.54 3.49
C ASP A 130 28.80 -7.35 2.53
N ALA A 131 28.83 -7.65 1.23
CA ALA A 131 28.84 -6.68 0.16
C ALA A 131 27.50 -5.93 0.08
N ALA A 132 27.37 -4.85 0.85
CA ALA A 132 26.33 -3.84 0.66
C ALA A 132 26.65 -3.08 -0.64
N THR A 133 25.96 -3.46 -1.72
CA THR A 133 25.91 -2.65 -2.94
C THR A 133 25.22 -1.33 -2.57
N SER A 134 25.96 -0.23 -2.66
CA SER A 134 25.46 1.11 -2.38
C SER A 134 24.42 1.52 -3.42
N ALA A 135 23.15 1.52 -3.03
CA ALA A 135 22.00 2.20 -3.64
C ALA A 135 20.84 2.03 -2.64
N ASP A 136 20.02 2.98 -2.23
CA ASP A 136 19.76 4.36 -2.64
C ASP A 136 18.92 4.95 -1.49
N THR A 137 19.29 6.12 -0.97
CA THR A 137 18.63 6.83 0.16
C THR A 137 17.30 7.49 -0.24
N GLY A 138 16.60 6.96 -1.24
CA GLY A 138 15.38 7.54 -1.83
C GLY A 138 14.19 6.58 -1.95
N THR A 139 14.29 5.36 -1.43
CA THR A 139 13.33 4.27 -1.72
C THR A 139 11.92 4.51 -1.18
N SER A 140 11.75 5.34 -0.14
CA SER A 140 10.44 5.61 0.48
C SER A 140 9.54 6.54 -0.31
N THR A 141 10.07 7.73 -0.60
CA THR A 141 9.41 8.77 -1.36
C THR A 141 9.33 8.35 -2.81
N TYR A 142 10.31 7.58 -3.32
CA TYR A 142 10.22 6.95 -4.63
C TYR A 142 9.09 5.90 -4.69
N THR A 143 9.00 4.97 -3.74
CA THR A 143 7.91 3.96 -3.71
C THR A 143 6.53 4.62 -3.61
N GLY A 144 6.38 5.60 -2.72
CA GLY A 144 5.15 6.37 -2.56
C GLY A 144 4.76 7.11 -3.83
N LYS A 145 5.70 7.84 -4.44
CA LYS A 145 5.48 8.56 -5.71
C LYS A 145 5.13 7.61 -6.86
N ARG A 146 5.77 6.44 -6.93
CA ARG A 146 5.48 5.42 -7.95
C ARG A 146 4.08 4.83 -7.77
N LEU A 147 3.68 4.48 -6.54
CA LEU A 147 2.31 4.02 -6.26
C LEU A 147 1.27 5.09 -6.58
N ARG A 148 1.54 6.35 -6.26
CA ARG A 148 0.69 7.49 -6.64
C ARG A 148 0.50 7.58 -8.15
N GLN A 149 1.58 7.51 -8.92
CA GLN A 149 1.52 7.50 -10.38
C GLN A 149 0.69 6.32 -10.91
N ILE A 150 0.79 5.15 -10.28
CA ILE A 150 -0.02 3.98 -10.67
C ILE A 150 -1.51 4.23 -10.43
N LEU A 151 -1.91 4.82 -9.29
CA LEU A 151 -3.31 5.16 -9.04
C LEU A 151 -3.84 6.18 -10.06
N ILE A 152 -3.05 7.21 -10.39
CA ILE A 152 -3.39 8.18 -11.44
C ILE A 152 -3.56 7.47 -12.78
N LYS A 153 -2.60 6.63 -13.19
CA LYS A 153 -2.70 5.82 -14.43
C LYS A 153 -3.91 4.87 -14.41
N ALA A 154 -4.32 4.39 -13.24
CA ALA A 154 -5.50 3.55 -13.08
C ALA A 154 -6.82 4.34 -13.16
N GLY A 155 -6.77 5.68 -13.08
CA GLY A 155 -7.90 6.58 -13.22
C GLY A 155 -8.55 6.99 -11.91
N PHE A 156 -7.84 6.93 -10.78
CA PHE A 156 -8.37 7.36 -9.48
C PHE A 156 -8.63 8.87 -9.39
N ASP A 157 -8.01 9.68 -10.26
CA ASP A 157 -8.21 11.13 -10.38
C ASP A 157 -8.94 11.52 -11.68
N SER A 158 -9.63 10.56 -12.31
CA SER A 158 -10.26 10.78 -13.63
C SER A 158 -11.61 11.51 -13.59
N VAL A 159 -12.15 11.77 -12.39
CA VAL A 159 -13.45 12.41 -12.16
C VAL A 159 -13.22 13.71 -11.41
N ASP A 160 -14.00 14.74 -11.73
CA ASP A 160 -13.92 16.01 -11.02
C ASP A 160 -14.22 15.83 -9.53
N GLY A 161 -13.43 16.48 -8.67
CA GLY A 161 -13.49 16.28 -7.23
C GLY A 161 -12.83 15.00 -6.70
N HIS A 162 -12.22 14.16 -7.57
CA HIS A 162 -11.40 13.02 -7.13
C HIS A 162 -9.92 13.41 -7.17
N SER A 163 -9.18 13.06 -6.12
CA SER A 163 -7.75 13.35 -6.05
C SER A 163 -6.96 12.21 -5.44
N VAL A 164 -5.73 12.00 -5.92
CA VAL A 164 -4.75 11.14 -5.23
C VAL A 164 -3.79 12.04 -4.48
N LEU A 165 -3.83 11.96 -3.15
CA LEU A 165 -3.04 12.81 -2.27
C LEU A 165 -1.54 12.63 -2.55
N GLU A 166 -0.78 13.71 -2.40
CA GLU A 166 0.67 13.69 -2.59
C GLU A 166 1.37 13.04 -1.40
N ASP A 167 0.87 13.33 -0.19
CA ASP A 167 1.40 12.79 1.04
C ASP A 167 1.08 11.30 1.16
N VAL A 168 2.12 10.54 1.51
CA VAL A 168 2.02 9.11 1.82
C VAL A 168 2.19 8.96 3.32
N ILE A 169 1.26 8.25 3.94
CA ILE A 169 1.32 7.93 5.36
C ILE A 169 1.88 6.53 5.56
N THR A 170 2.38 6.19 6.75
CA THR A 170 2.68 4.78 7.04
C THR A 170 1.41 4.01 7.32
N GLU A 171 1.44 2.69 7.12
CA GLU A 171 0.36 1.77 7.55
C GLU A 171 0.06 1.96 9.04
N SER A 172 1.08 2.16 9.87
CA SER A 172 0.91 2.41 11.31
C SER A 172 0.25 3.76 11.61
N GLN A 173 0.60 4.83 10.89
CA GLN A 173 -0.08 6.13 11.02
C GLN A 173 -1.55 6.02 10.59
N ALA A 174 -1.83 5.34 9.48
CA ALA A 174 -3.20 5.12 9.00
C ALA A 174 -4.05 4.38 10.06
N ALA A 175 -3.49 3.33 10.67
CA ALA A 175 -4.14 2.58 11.73
C ALA A 175 -4.39 3.42 12.99
N ALA A 176 -3.42 4.25 13.39
CA ALA A 176 -3.55 5.14 14.54
C ALA A 176 -4.63 6.22 14.31
N ILE A 177 -4.63 6.86 13.12
CA ILE A 177 -5.65 7.86 12.72
C ILE A 177 -7.05 7.24 12.73
N TYR A 178 -7.20 6.03 12.18
CA TYR A 178 -8.48 5.32 12.19
C TYR A 178 -8.94 5.00 13.62
N SER A 179 -8.01 4.57 14.48
CA SER A 179 -8.30 4.29 15.89
C SER A 179 -8.75 5.54 16.64
N LEU A 180 -8.10 6.69 16.40
CA LEU A 180 -8.53 8.00 16.90
C LEU A 180 -9.95 8.38 16.44
N TYR A 181 -10.32 8.05 15.19
CA TYR A 181 -11.65 8.34 14.65
C TYR A 181 -12.76 7.48 15.26
N THR A 182 -12.45 6.22 15.56
CA THR A 182 -13.43 5.20 15.95
C THR A 182 -13.46 4.92 17.45
N ALA A 183 -12.55 5.51 18.21
CA ALA A 183 -12.53 5.40 19.66
C ALA A 183 -13.85 5.89 20.26
N THR A 184 -14.49 5.00 21.04
CA THR A 184 -15.71 5.33 21.80
C THR A 184 -15.40 6.09 23.09
N SER A 185 -14.14 6.06 23.53
CA SER A 185 -13.64 6.87 24.64
C SER A 185 -12.74 7.98 24.10
N PRO A 186 -13.06 9.26 24.38
CA PRO A 186 -12.23 10.39 23.94
C PRO A 186 -10.83 10.39 24.56
N ASP A 187 -10.59 9.57 25.60
CA ASP A 187 -9.34 9.52 26.35
C ASP A 187 -8.42 8.34 25.96
N ILE A 188 -8.72 7.62 24.88
CA ILE A 188 -7.91 6.47 24.43
C ILE A 188 -6.47 6.88 24.04
N PHE A 189 -6.30 8.11 23.55
CA PHE A 189 -5.00 8.69 23.22
C PHE A 189 -4.85 10.07 23.84
N GLN A 190 -3.74 10.29 24.55
CA GLN A 190 -3.37 11.57 25.14
C GLN A 190 -2.22 12.21 24.36
N VAL A 191 -2.16 13.55 24.41
CA VAL A 191 -1.02 14.30 23.88
C VAL A 191 0.28 13.79 24.52
N ASN A 192 1.31 13.56 23.71
CA ASN A 192 2.59 12.95 24.06
C ASN A 192 2.55 11.49 24.50
N GLN A 193 1.40 10.80 24.39
CA GLN A 193 1.34 9.38 24.67
C GLN A 193 2.14 8.58 23.64
N THR A 194 3.05 7.75 24.14
CA THR A 194 3.70 6.72 23.32
C THR A 194 2.70 5.62 23.01
N THR A 195 2.50 5.36 21.73
CA THR A 195 1.60 4.34 21.22
C THR A 195 2.40 3.31 20.45
N ILE A 196 2.13 2.02 20.70
CA ILE A 196 2.71 0.93 19.91
C ILE A 196 1.63 0.42 18.97
N VAL A 197 1.90 0.49 17.68
CA VAL A 197 1.10 -0.14 16.65
C VAL A 197 1.74 -1.47 16.29
N VAL A 198 0.95 -2.53 16.37
CA VAL A 198 1.34 -3.89 15.96
C VAL A 198 0.51 -4.25 14.73
N ASP A 199 1.13 -4.19 13.56
CA ASP A 199 0.52 -4.66 12.32
C ASP A 199 0.95 -6.10 12.06
N ALA A 200 0.02 -7.04 12.19
CA ALA A 200 0.23 -8.46 11.93
C ALA A 200 -0.57 -8.86 10.69
N GLY A 201 0.07 -8.75 9.52
CA GLY A 201 -0.51 -9.10 8.23
C GLY A 201 -0.32 -10.57 7.84
N GLY A 202 -0.84 -10.93 6.67
CA GLY A 202 -0.74 -12.31 6.16
C GLY A 202 0.66 -12.74 5.71
N GLY A 203 1.62 -11.80 5.59
CA GLY A 203 2.98 -12.09 5.14
C GLY A 203 4.08 -11.23 5.77
N THR A 204 3.74 -10.25 6.60
CA THR A 204 4.68 -9.41 7.35
C THR A 204 4.09 -9.11 8.73
N SER A 205 4.97 -8.90 9.70
CA SER A 205 4.60 -8.37 11.02
C SER A 205 5.49 -7.18 11.29
N ASP A 206 4.88 -6.01 11.44
CA ASP A 206 5.56 -4.73 11.59
C ASP A 206 5.19 -4.13 12.95
N LEU A 207 6.19 -3.68 13.70
CA LEU A 207 6.01 -3.02 14.98
C LEU A 207 6.50 -1.59 14.87
N CYS A 208 5.62 -0.65 15.18
CA CYS A 208 5.90 0.76 15.10
C CYS A 208 5.58 1.44 16.42
N VAL A 209 6.47 2.33 16.86
CA VAL A 209 6.24 3.20 18.00
C VAL A 209 5.93 4.58 17.44
N LEU A 210 4.82 5.16 17.88
CA LEU A 210 4.35 6.48 17.49
C LEU A 210 4.22 7.36 18.73
N ARG A 211 4.34 8.66 18.53
CA ARG A 211 3.93 9.67 19.51
C ARG A 211 2.68 10.38 19.01
N VAL A 212 1.67 10.46 19.88
CA VAL A 212 0.47 11.26 19.60
C VAL A 212 0.81 12.72 19.86
N GLU A 213 0.77 13.55 18.82
CA GLU A 213 1.02 14.98 18.97
C GLU A 213 -0.27 15.74 19.27
N ASP A 214 -1.31 15.44 18.50
CA ASP A 214 -2.62 16.03 18.68
C ASP A 214 -3.71 14.99 18.38
N PRO A 215 -4.39 14.46 19.42
CA PRO A 215 -5.47 13.50 19.23
C PRO A 215 -6.73 14.13 18.61
N VAL A 216 -6.92 15.45 18.74
CA VAL A 216 -8.07 16.19 18.20
C VAL A 216 -7.84 16.50 16.71
N ALA A 217 -6.65 17.01 16.36
CA ALA A 217 -6.24 17.18 14.97
C ALA A 217 -5.80 15.86 14.29
N ARG A 218 -5.79 14.76 15.05
CA ARG A 218 -5.47 13.39 14.60
C ARG A 218 -4.11 13.29 13.96
N THR A 219 -3.14 13.99 14.54
CA THR A 219 -1.76 14.03 14.06
C THR A 219 -0.92 13.09 14.91
N VAL A 220 -0.21 12.20 14.23
CA VAL A 220 0.69 11.21 14.83
C VAL A 220 2.03 11.24 14.11
N THR A 221 3.11 11.23 14.88
CA THR A 221 4.48 11.20 14.36
C THR A 221 5.18 9.91 14.79
N LEU A 222 6.15 9.49 13.98
CA LEU A 222 7.04 8.37 14.26
C LEU A 222 8.03 8.75 15.37
#